data_AF-M3HZR7-F1
#
_entry.id   AF-M3HZR7-F1
#
_cell.length_a   1.000
_cell.length_b   1.000
_cell.length_c   1.000
_cell.angle_alpha   90.00
_cell.angle_beta   90.00
_cell.angle_gamma   90.00
#
_symmetry.space_group_name_H-M   'P 1'
#
loop_
_entity.id
_entity.type
_entity.pdbx_description
1 polymer ?
#
loop_
_entity_poly.entity_id
_entity_poly.type
_entity_poly.pdbx_seq_one_letter_code
_entity_poly.pdbx_strand_id
1 'polypeptide(L)'
;MRKIFLVLILSLPVLYYIITVLSWEKKKKIPITGDEPHYLMISESILKDWDFDLKNNYEEDRVTKKIIGPVDVENHTIEKNGKYYSIHSIGTSCIVSIGYTIYGIVGARISLALLAGILPFLFYQLGKTFQFVGMEAAGIAVLYSISLPFPLAAGQIFPDLPTGVLLILVFTILLRIDSKTYRDILSPNIFSPTPEVLKKYSKIKIFLFLYVELQSEA
;
A
#
# COMPACT_ATOMS: atom_id res chain seq x y z
N MET A 1 -29.85 -5.45 -7.73
CA MET A 1 -29.92 -4.04 -7.28
C MET A 1 -29.19 -3.80 -5.95
N ARG A 2 -29.55 -4.46 -4.84
CA ARG A 2 -28.93 -4.21 -3.50
C ARG A 2 -27.39 -4.35 -3.42
N LYS A 3 -26.80 -5.35 -4.09
CA LYS A 3 -25.33 -5.54 -4.09
C LYS A 3 -24.58 -4.45 -4.86
N ILE A 4 -25.12 -4.04 -6.03
CA ILE A 4 -24.55 -2.97 -6.84
C ILE A 4 -24.57 -1.66 -6.06
N PHE A 5 -25.71 -1.35 -5.43
CA PHE A 5 -25.85 -0.17 -4.59
C PHE A 5 -24.82 -0.13 -3.44
N LEU A 6 -24.61 -1.25 -2.77
CA LEU A 6 -23.59 -1.36 -1.71
C LEU A 6 -22.18 -1.08 -2.24
N VAL A 7 -21.81 -1.68 -3.38
CA VAL A 7 -20.49 -1.45 -3.99
C VAL A 7 -20.33 0.02 -4.36
N LEU A 8 -21.35 0.65 -4.94
CA LEU A 8 -21.31 2.08 -5.29
C LEU A 8 -21.07 2.95 -4.05
N ILE A 9 -21.77 2.69 -2.94
CA ILE A 9 -21.59 3.42 -1.69
C ILE A 9 -20.18 3.25 -1.14
N LEU A 10 -19.69 2.01 -1.08
CA LEU A 10 -18.35 1.71 -0.57
C LEU A 10 -17.23 2.25 -1.46
N SER A 11 -17.51 2.52 -2.74
CA SER A 11 -16.57 3.19 -3.63
C SER A 11 -16.53 4.71 -3.46
N LEU A 12 -17.50 5.36 -2.81
CA LEU A 12 -17.49 6.83 -2.67
C LEU A 12 -16.22 7.39 -2.00
N PRO A 13 -15.65 6.76 -0.95
CA PRO A 13 -14.41 7.25 -0.35
C PRO A 13 -13.22 7.31 -1.31
N VAL A 14 -13.08 6.39 -2.27
CA VAL A 14 -11.95 6.46 -3.23
C VAL A 14 -12.04 7.70 -4.10
N LEU A 15 -13.25 8.09 -4.51
CA LEU A 15 -13.48 9.32 -5.26
C LEU A 15 -13.12 10.53 -4.40
N TYR A 16 -13.51 10.52 -3.13
CA TYR A 16 -13.16 11.58 -2.18
C TYR A 16 -11.64 11.71 -1.99
N TYR A 17 -10.91 10.61 -1.84
CA TYR A 17 -9.46 10.62 -1.74
C TYR A 17 -8.78 11.18 -2.99
N ILE A 18 -9.17 10.70 -4.18
CA ILE A 18 -8.62 11.18 -5.45
C ILE A 18 -8.90 12.68 -5.63
N ILE A 19 -10.14 13.12 -5.38
CA ILE A 19 -10.51 14.54 -5.47
C ILE A 19 -9.69 15.37 -4.49
N THR A 20 -9.45 14.87 -3.27
CA THR A 20 -8.66 15.56 -2.25
C THR A 20 -7.21 15.73 -2.70
N VAL A 21 -6.57 14.64 -3.15
CA VAL A 21 -5.20 14.64 -3.70
C VAL A 21 -5.09 15.63 -4.86
N LEU A 22 -5.98 15.54 -5.85
CA LEU A 22 -5.96 16.44 -7.02
C LEU A 22 -6.22 17.91 -6.65
N SER A 23 -7.11 18.15 -5.69
CA SER A 23 -7.43 19.51 -5.22
C SER A 23 -6.25 20.16 -4.52
N TRP A 24 -5.54 19.41 -3.68
CA TRP A 24 -4.36 19.91 -2.97
C TRP A 24 -3.15 20.05 -3.88
N GLU A 25 -2.96 19.13 -4.82
CA GLU A 25 -1.95 19.24 -5.87
C GLU A 25 -2.15 20.52 -6.70
N LYS A 26 -3.37 20.75 -7.19
CA LYS A 26 -3.72 21.97 -7.94
C LYS A 26 -3.44 23.25 -7.14
N LYS A 27 -3.61 23.20 -5.82
CA LYS A 27 -3.36 24.33 -4.90
C LYS A 27 -1.91 24.39 -4.42
N LYS A 28 -1.03 23.49 -4.88
CA LYS A 28 0.38 23.35 -4.43
C LYS A 28 0.52 23.24 -2.91
N LYS A 29 -0.43 22.56 -2.26
CA LYS A 29 -0.48 22.41 -0.80
C LYS A 29 0.28 21.19 -0.27
N ILE A 30 0.71 20.29 -1.14
CA ILE A 30 1.46 19.08 -0.76
C ILE A 30 2.83 19.11 -1.46
N PRO A 31 3.79 19.90 -0.96
CA PRO A 31 5.16 19.71 -1.41
C PRO A 31 5.59 18.27 -1.09
N ILE A 32 6.39 17.65 -1.96
CA ILE A 32 7.14 16.46 -1.55
C ILE A 32 8.07 16.89 -0.40
N THR A 33 8.11 16.11 0.66
CA THR A 33 8.89 16.41 1.87
C THR A 33 9.27 15.14 2.61
N GLY A 34 10.15 15.26 3.60
CA GLY A 34 10.64 14.13 4.40
C GLY A 34 11.17 13.03 3.50
N ASP A 35 10.71 11.80 3.74
CA ASP A 35 11.19 10.62 3.03
C ASP A 35 10.52 10.39 1.66
N GLU A 36 9.47 11.14 1.30
CA GLU A 36 8.75 10.98 0.02
C GLU A 36 9.67 10.96 -1.23
N PRO A 37 10.69 11.84 -1.37
CA PRO A 37 11.60 11.80 -2.51
C PRO A 37 12.34 10.47 -2.61
N HIS A 38 12.72 9.87 -1.49
CA HIS A 38 13.55 8.67 -1.46
C HIS A 38 12.78 7.42 -1.95
N TYR A 39 11.48 7.33 -1.63
CA TYR A 39 10.61 6.29 -2.21
C TYR A 39 10.43 6.45 -3.73
N LEU A 40 10.39 7.70 -4.20
CA LEU A 40 10.34 7.99 -5.64
C LEU A 40 11.68 7.70 -6.32
N MET A 41 12.82 7.90 -5.67
CA MET A 41 14.14 7.52 -6.20
C MET A 41 14.26 6.02 -6.39
N ILE A 42 13.80 5.22 -5.43
CA ILE A 42 13.71 3.77 -5.58
C ILE A 42 12.82 3.42 -6.78
N SER A 43 11.68 4.11 -6.95
CA SER A 43 10.80 3.88 -8.09
C SER A 43 11.48 4.22 -9.42
N GLU A 44 12.23 5.32 -9.47
CA GLU A 44 12.99 5.75 -10.66
C GLU A 44 14.03 4.69 -11.05
N SER A 45 14.83 4.22 -10.09
CA SER A 45 15.86 3.18 -10.31
C SER A 45 15.24 1.87 -10.82
N ILE A 46 14.18 1.37 -10.18
CA ILE A 46 13.49 0.15 -10.61
C ILE A 46 12.95 0.29 -12.05
N LEU A 47 12.33 1.43 -12.38
CA LEU A 47 11.67 1.63 -13.67
C LEU A 47 12.65 1.89 -14.81
N LYS A 48 13.71 2.66 -14.55
CA LYS A 48 14.67 3.11 -15.55
C LYS A 48 15.83 2.13 -15.71
N ASP A 49 16.37 1.67 -14.59
CA ASP A 49 17.66 0.98 -14.51
C ASP A 49 17.53 -0.51 -14.18
N TRP A 50 16.35 -0.95 -13.73
CA TRP A 50 16.07 -2.34 -13.34
C TRP A 50 17.00 -2.87 -12.23
N ASP A 51 17.43 -1.99 -11.34
CA ASP A 51 18.24 -2.34 -10.18
C ASP A 51 17.80 -1.57 -8.92
N PHE A 52 18.66 -1.57 -7.89
CA PHE A 52 18.45 -0.86 -6.63
C PHE A 52 19.64 0.06 -6.30
N ASP A 53 20.47 0.39 -7.29
CA ASP A 53 21.57 1.33 -7.13
C ASP A 53 21.04 2.73 -7.42
N LEU A 54 20.90 3.55 -6.38
CA LEU A 54 20.28 4.86 -6.49
C LEU A 54 21.24 5.96 -6.92
N LYS A 55 22.53 5.66 -7.08
CA LYS A 55 23.57 6.68 -7.20
C LYS A 55 23.36 7.58 -8.42
N ASN A 56 23.18 6.98 -9.60
CA ASN A 56 22.92 7.72 -10.83
C ASN A 56 21.59 8.48 -10.75
N ASN A 57 20.56 7.93 -10.09
CA ASN A 57 19.26 8.61 -9.97
C ASN A 57 19.37 9.88 -9.13
N TYR A 58 20.09 9.86 -8.00
CA TYR A 58 20.34 11.05 -7.19
C TYR A 58 21.22 12.08 -7.92
N GLU A 59 22.24 11.64 -8.65
CA GLU A 59 23.11 12.51 -9.45
C GLU A 59 22.33 13.20 -10.57
N GLU A 60 21.42 12.48 -11.24
CA GLU A 60 20.55 13.03 -12.27
C GLU A 60 19.49 13.98 -11.69
N ASP A 61 18.83 13.63 -10.58
CA ASP A 61 17.81 14.50 -9.98
C ASP A 61 18.42 15.80 -9.45
N ARG A 62 19.67 15.78 -8.96
CA ARG A 62 20.40 17.00 -8.56
C ARG A 62 20.45 18.05 -9.68
N VAL A 63 20.55 17.60 -10.93
CA VAL A 63 20.61 18.49 -12.11
C VAL A 63 19.22 18.77 -12.66
N THR A 64 18.40 17.73 -12.85
CA THR A 64 17.11 17.81 -13.54
C THR A 64 15.99 18.35 -12.66
N LYS A 65 16.06 18.12 -11.34
CA LYS A 65 15.01 18.43 -10.35
C LYS A 65 13.65 17.85 -10.73
N LYS A 66 13.67 16.65 -11.32
CA LYS A 66 12.46 15.92 -11.75
C LYS A 66 11.58 15.57 -10.56
N ILE A 67 12.17 15.13 -9.46
CA ILE A 67 11.47 14.83 -8.20
C ILE A 67 11.54 16.03 -7.27
N ILE A 68 12.74 16.43 -6.83
CA ILE A 68 12.90 17.60 -5.96
C ILE A 68 14.26 18.29 -6.10
N GLY A 69 15.28 17.59 -6.60
CA GLY A 69 16.65 18.09 -6.66
C GLY A 69 17.56 17.41 -5.63
N PRO A 70 18.63 18.08 -5.18
CA PRO A 70 19.50 17.52 -4.15
C PRO A 70 18.72 17.31 -2.85
N VAL A 71 18.75 16.07 -2.37
CA VAL A 71 18.22 15.65 -1.06
C VAL A 71 19.36 15.10 -0.20
N ASP A 72 19.05 14.78 1.04
CA ASP A 72 19.98 14.18 1.98
C ASP A 72 20.26 12.70 1.64
N VAL A 73 21.11 12.47 0.65
CA VAL A 73 21.46 11.11 0.20
C VAL A 73 22.21 10.34 1.28
N GLU A 74 23.07 11.02 2.03
CA GLU A 74 23.98 10.41 3.01
C GLU A 74 23.23 9.76 4.17
N ASN A 75 22.16 10.38 4.67
CA ASN A 75 21.37 9.78 5.76
C ASN A 75 20.28 8.81 5.29
N HIS A 76 20.03 8.69 3.98
CA HIS A 76 18.94 7.86 3.43
C HIS A 76 19.47 6.71 2.55
N THR A 77 20.80 6.54 2.50
CA THR A 77 21.45 5.44 1.77
C THR A 77 22.64 4.87 2.53
N ILE A 78 23.00 3.63 2.18
CA ILE A 78 24.24 2.97 2.58
C ILE A 78 25.07 2.77 1.32
N GLU A 79 26.30 3.29 1.34
CA GLU A 79 27.27 3.10 0.27
C GLU A 79 27.94 1.72 0.40
N LYS A 80 27.93 0.95 -0.70
CA LYS A 80 28.60 -0.34 -0.77
C LYS A 80 29.16 -0.57 -2.16
N ASN A 81 30.48 -0.70 -2.26
CA ASN A 81 31.20 -0.90 -3.52
C ASN A 81 30.91 0.19 -4.56
N GLY A 82 30.78 1.45 -4.14
CA GLY A 82 30.50 2.58 -5.00
C GLY A 82 29.03 2.74 -5.43
N LYS A 83 28.13 1.88 -4.93
CA LYS A 83 26.68 1.89 -5.16
C LYS A 83 25.93 2.43 -3.95
N TYR A 84 24.77 3.06 -4.16
CA TYR A 84 23.95 3.62 -3.08
C TYR A 84 22.66 2.81 -2.91
N TYR A 85 22.53 2.13 -1.77
CA TYR A 85 21.32 1.35 -1.43
C TYR A 85 20.46 2.11 -0.44
N SER A 86 19.15 2.16 -0.64
CA SER A 86 18.26 2.84 0.30
C SER A 86 18.19 2.14 1.65
N ILE A 87 18.02 2.92 2.73
CA ILE A 87 17.60 2.41 4.04
C ILE A 87 16.08 2.16 4.11
N HIS A 88 15.31 2.67 3.15
CA HIS A 88 13.86 2.50 3.10
C HIS A 88 13.48 1.22 2.38
N SER A 89 12.37 0.62 2.84
CA SER A 89 11.78 -0.56 2.19
C SER A 89 11.21 -0.21 0.81
N ILE A 90 11.34 -1.14 -0.14
CA ILE A 90 10.90 -0.96 -1.54
C ILE A 90 9.37 -1.05 -1.75
N GLY A 91 8.61 -1.49 -0.75
CA GLY A 91 7.19 -1.84 -0.91
C GLY A 91 6.33 -0.69 -1.43
N THR A 92 6.44 0.49 -0.81
CA THR A 92 5.73 1.71 -1.26
C THR A 92 6.14 2.10 -2.68
N SER A 93 7.44 2.06 -2.98
CA SER A 93 8.01 2.38 -4.29
C SER A 93 7.43 1.48 -5.39
N CYS A 94 7.35 0.18 -5.15
CA CYS A 94 6.73 -0.77 -6.07
C CYS A 94 5.24 -0.45 -6.29
N ILE A 95 4.49 -0.13 -5.24
CA ILE A 95 3.05 0.21 -5.34
C ILE A 95 2.83 1.47 -6.19
N VAL A 96 3.67 2.49 -6.01
CA VAL A 96 3.49 3.77 -6.70
C VAL A 96 4.07 3.81 -8.10
N SER A 97 5.03 2.92 -8.43
CA SER A 97 5.78 2.87 -9.69
C SER A 97 4.92 3.02 -10.96
N ILE A 98 3.80 2.29 -11.06
CA ILE A 98 2.91 2.33 -12.23
C ILE A 98 2.27 3.72 -12.39
N GLY A 99 1.73 4.26 -11.29
CA GLY A 99 1.15 5.61 -11.30
C GLY A 99 2.20 6.66 -11.61
N TYR A 100 3.39 6.52 -11.00
CA TYR A 100 4.52 7.38 -11.23
C TYR A 100 4.97 7.42 -12.70
N THR A 101 4.98 6.27 -13.38
CA THR A 101 5.33 6.18 -14.81
C THR A 101 4.34 6.94 -15.69
N ILE A 102 3.05 6.90 -15.35
CA ILE A 102 1.98 7.50 -16.17
C ILE A 102 1.88 9.02 -15.97
N TYR A 103 2.00 9.49 -14.71
CA TYR A 103 1.68 10.88 -14.38
C TYR A 103 2.60 11.49 -13.31
N GLY A 104 3.83 10.97 -13.20
CA GLY A 104 4.84 11.44 -12.26
C GLY A 104 4.36 11.37 -10.81
N ILE A 105 4.80 12.33 -10.00
CA ILE A 105 4.47 12.42 -8.57
C ILE A 105 2.95 12.36 -8.33
N VAL A 106 2.17 13.06 -9.14
CA VAL A 106 0.71 13.08 -9.02
C VAL A 106 0.14 11.68 -9.24
N GLY A 107 0.66 10.95 -10.24
CA GLY A 107 0.29 9.57 -10.48
C GLY A 107 0.65 8.63 -9.32
N ALA A 108 1.82 8.81 -8.69
CA ALA A 108 2.19 8.08 -7.47
C ALA A 108 1.18 8.29 -6.33
N ARG A 109 0.77 9.54 -6.10
CA ARG A 109 -0.24 9.89 -5.09
C ARG A 109 -1.61 9.30 -5.41
N ILE A 110 -2.00 9.28 -6.69
CA ILE A 110 -3.25 8.63 -7.13
C ILE A 110 -3.21 7.13 -6.88
N SER A 111 -2.08 6.45 -7.11
CA SER A 111 -1.92 5.03 -6.77
C SER A 111 -2.22 4.74 -5.30
N LEU A 112 -1.72 5.60 -4.39
CA LEU A 112 -1.99 5.47 -2.95
C LEU A 112 -3.45 5.80 -2.61
N ALA A 113 -4.06 6.78 -3.26
CA ALA A 113 -5.47 7.09 -3.07
C ALA A 113 -6.38 5.94 -3.53
N LEU A 114 -6.02 5.27 -4.62
CA LEU A 114 -6.69 4.06 -5.10
C LEU A 114 -6.53 2.90 -4.11
N LEU A 115 -5.32 2.70 -3.57
CA LEU A 115 -5.06 1.70 -2.53
C LEU A 115 -5.90 1.97 -1.26
N ALA A 116 -5.97 3.23 -0.82
CA ALA A 116 -6.82 3.64 0.29
C ALA A 116 -8.31 3.38 0.02
N GLY A 117 -8.73 3.39 -1.25
CA GLY A 117 -10.08 3.02 -1.68
C GLY A 117 -10.52 1.60 -1.29
N ILE A 118 -9.59 0.73 -0.91
CA ILE A 118 -9.88 -0.62 -0.40
C ILE A 118 -10.41 -0.57 1.05
N LEU A 119 -10.01 0.43 1.84
CA LEU A 119 -10.38 0.57 3.26
C LEU A 119 -11.89 0.47 3.55
N PRO A 120 -12.81 1.17 2.86
CA PRO A 120 -14.24 1.04 3.12
C PRO A 120 -14.75 -0.39 2.94
N PHE A 121 -14.19 -1.16 2.00
CA PHE A 121 -14.56 -2.57 1.83
C PHE A 121 -14.06 -3.42 3.01
N LEU A 122 -12.86 -3.15 3.51
CA LEU A 122 -12.31 -3.85 4.67
C LEU A 122 -13.08 -3.51 5.96
N PHE A 123 -13.37 -2.23 6.20
CA PHE A 123 -14.18 -1.81 7.34
C PHE A 123 -15.60 -2.35 7.28
N TYR A 124 -16.20 -2.40 6.10
CA TYR A 124 -17.49 -3.07 5.91
C TYR A 124 -17.41 -4.54 6.33
N GLN A 125 -16.36 -5.25 5.89
CA GLN A 125 -16.17 -6.65 6.22
C GLN A 125 -15.88 -6.88 7.70
N LEU A 126 -15.15 -6.00 8.37
CA LEU A 126 -14.99 -6.03 9.82
C LEU A 126 -16.33 -5.81 10.53
N GLY A 127 -17.12 -4.83 10.11
CA GLY A 127 -18.47 -4.62 10.65
C GLY A 127 -19.38 -5.83 10.49
N LYS A 128 -19.25 -6.57 9.39
CA LYS A 128 -19.95 -7.84 9.18
C LYS A 128 -19.48 -8.95 10.14
N THR A 129 -18.21 -8.99 10.50
CA THR A 129 -17.68 -9.92 11.52
C THR A 129 -18.32 -9.63 12.89
N PHE A 130 -18.53 -8.35 13.22
CA PHE A 130 -19.20 -7.91 14.46
C PHE A 130 -20.74 -7.92 14.39
N GLN A 131 -21.33 -8.65 13.44
CA GLN A 131 -22.78 -8.85 13.33
C GLN A 131 -23.63 -7.60 13.03
N PHE A 132 -23.04 -6.48 12.59
CA PHE A 132 -23.82 -5.32 12.14
C PHE A 132 -24.67 -5.65 10.90
N VAL A 133 -25.84 -5.02 10.78
CA VAL A 133 -26.69 -5.17 9.59
C VAL A 133 -26.00 -4.51 8.39
N GLY A 134 -26.28 -4.99 7.17
CA GLY A 134 -25.53 -4.58 5.98
C GLY A 134 -25.49 -3.07 5.72
N MET A 135 -26.57 -2.33 6.00
CA MET A 135 -26.58 -0.87 5.82
C MET A 135 -25.84 -0.14 6.93
N GLU A 136 -25.93 -0.62 8.17
CA GLU A 136 -25.19 -0.08 9.32
C GLU A 136 -23.69 -0.24 9.11
N ALA A 137 -23.24 -1.44 8.76
CA ALA A 137 -21.85 -1.73 8.46
C ALA A 137 -21.32 -0.85 7.31
N ALA A 138 -22.13 -0.62 6.26
CA ALA A 138 -21.75 0.24 5.15
C ALA A 138 -21.66 1.72 5.55
N GLY A 139 -22.62 2.22 6.34
CA GLY A 139 -22.62 3.57 6.86
C GLY A 139 -21.39 3.84 7.74
N ILE A 140 -21.11 2.95 8.70
CA ILE A 140 -19.92 3.03 9.56
C ILE A 140 -18.65 2.99 8.72
N ALA A 141 -18.54 2.07 7.76
CA ALA A 141 -17.37 1.94 6.91
C ALA A 141 -17.08 3.20 6.10
N VAL A 142 -18.11 3.81 5.51
CA VAL A 142 -17.97 5.06 4.75
C VAL A 142 -17.62 6.22 5.67
N LEU A 143 -18.37 6.41 6.77
CA LEU A 143 -18.11 7.50 7.72
C LEU A 143 -16.70 7.44 8.30
N TYR A 144 -16.23 6.24 8.64
CA TYR A 144 -14.88 6.05 9.14
C TYR A 144 -13.84 6.31 8.06
N SER A 145 -14.05 5.84 6.84
CA SER A 145 -13.14 6.07 5.71
C SER A 145 -12.98 7.56 5.36
N ILE A 146 -14.05 8.34 5.39
CA ILE A 146 -13.95 9.78 5.08
C ILE A 146 -13.43 10.61 6.25
N SER A 147 -13.30 10.03 7.44
CA SER A 147 -12.78 10.70 8.64
C SER A 147 -11.25 10.70 8.67
N LEU A 148 -10.67 11.60 9.47
CA LEU A 148 -9.22 11.61 9.68
C LEU A 148 -8.76 10.29 10.35
N PRO A 149 -7.58 9.76 9.98
CA PRO A 149 -6.53 10.40 9.17
C PRO A 149 -6.57 10.10 7.66
N PHE A 150 -7.50 9.28 7.16
CA PHE A 150 -7.37 8.67 5.83
C PHE A 150 -7.27 9.67 4.66
N PRO A 151 -8.08 10.74 4.58
CA PRO A 151 -7.96 11.71 3.50
C PRO A 151 -6.63 12.47 3.50
N LEU A 152 -6.00 12.64 4.67
CA LEU A 152 -4.67 13.26 4.79
C LEU A 152 -3.58 12.29 4.33
N ALA A 153 -3.70 11.01 4.71
CA ALA A 153 -2.71 9.99 4.36
C ALA A 153 -2.81 9.50 2.92
N ALA A 154 -3.97 9.63 2.27
CA ALA A 154 -4.28 8.97 0.98
C ALA A 154 -3.30 9.29 -0.16
N GLY A 155 -2.68 10.48 -0.15
CA GLY A 155 -1.70 10.89 -1.17
C GLY A 155 -0.29 11.09 -0.63
N GLN A 156 0.01 10.62 0.56
CA GLN A 156 1.32 10.78 1.18
C GLN A 156 2.19 9.58 0.86
N ILE A 157 3.35 9.80 0.23
CA ILE A 157 4.21 8.73 -0.31
C ILE A 157 5.08 8.16 0.82
N PHE A 158 4.42 7.50 1.76
CA PHE A 158 5.01 6.84 2.93
C PHE A 158 4.47 5.41 3.05
N PRO A 159 5.18 4.52 3.76
CA PRO A 159 4.78 3.12 3.95
C PRO A 159 3.59 2.96 4.91
N ASP A 160 3.24 3.97 5.69
CA ASP A 160 2.19 3.93 6.70
C ASP A 160 0.84 3.47 6.15
N LEU A 161 0.39 4.10 5.05
CA LEU A 161 -0.89 3.79 4.43
C LEU A 161 -0.90 2.38 3.80
N PRO A 162 0.05 2.00 2.93
CA PRO A 162 0.14 0.63 2.43
C PRO A 162 0.19 -0.42 3.54
N THR A 163 0.99 -0.17 4.58
CA THR A 163 1.14 -1.09 5.71
C THR A 163 -0.17 -1.20 6.48
N GLY A 164 -0.84 -0.09 6.76
CA GLY A 164 -2.14 -0.08 7.44
C GLY A 164 -3.22 -0.83 6.65
N VAL A 165 -3.30 -0.65 5.33
CA VAL A 165 -4.22 -1.38 4.47
C VAL A 165 -3.93 -2.89 4.52
N LEU A 166 -2.65 -3.28 4.43
CA LEU A 166 -2.24 -4.67 4.51
C LEU A 166 -2.57 -5.29 5.87
N LEU A 167 -2.27 -4.59 6.96
CA LEU A 167 -2.59 -5.04 8.32
C LEU A 167 -4.09 -5.26 8.50
N ILE A 168 -4.92 -4.28 8.12
CA ILE A 168 -6.39 -4.41 8.22
C ILE A 168 -6.89 -5.58 7.37
N LEU A 169 -6.34 -5.77 6.16
CA LEU A 169 -6.67 -6.91 5.31
C LEU A 169 -6.36 -8.24 6.03
N VAL A 170 -5.15 -8.37 6.58
CA VAL A 170 -4.71 -9.56 7.32
C VAL A 170 -5.61 -9.81 8.53
N PHE A 171 -5.88 -8.79 9.36
CA PHE A 171 -6.79 -8.90 10.49
C PHE A 171 -8.20 -9.32 10.07
N THR A 172 -8.72 -8.75 8.98
CA THR A 172 -10.05 -9.10 8.44
C THR A 172 -10.12 -10.56 8.02
N ILE A 173 -9.04 -11.08 7.42
CA ILE A 173 -8.94 -12.49 7.04
C ILE A 173 -8.88 -13.36 8.29
N LEU A 174 -7.99 -13.04 9.25
CA LEU A 174 -7.80 -13.81 10.48
C LEU A 174 -9.08 -13.94 11.31
N LEU A 175 -9.85 -12.86 11.44
CA LEU A 175 -11.12 -12.87 12.19
C LEU A 175 -12.22 -13.72 11.54
N ARG A 176 -12.03 -14.16 10.29
CA ARG A 176 -13.00 -14.97 9.54
C ARG A 176 -12.56 -16.43 9.38
N ILE A 177 -11.35 -16.76 9.80
CA ILE A 177 -10.83 -18.12 9.80
C ILE A 177 -11.38 -18.85 11.04
N ASP A 178 -12.01 -20.01 10.84
CA ASP A 178 -12.45 -20.86 11.96
C ASP A 178 -11.24 -21.47 12.69
N SER A 179 -11.37 -21.65 14.01
CA SER A 179 -10.41 -22.26 14.91
C SER A 179 -9.85 -23.62 14.43
N LYS A 180 -10.67 -24.43 13.75
CA LYS A 180 -10.21 -25.69 13.12
C LYS A 180 -9.26 -25.44 11.96
N THR A 181 -9.55 -24.44 11.13
CA THR A 181 -8.71 -24.05 9.98
C THR A 181 -7.36 -23.49 10.44
N TYR A 182 -7.34 -22.74 11.55
CA TYR A 182 -6.09 -22.23 12.14
C TYR A 182 -5.16 -23.37 12.61
N ARG A 183 -5.72 -24.40 13.26
CA ARG A 183 -4.96 -25.59 13.69
C ARG A 183 -4.39 -26.39 12.52
N ASP A 184 -5.13 -26.48 11.41
CA ASP A 184 -4.64 -27.17 10.21
C ASP A 184 -3.49 -26.40 9.54
N ILE A 185 -3.54 -25.06 9.51
CA ILE A 185 -2.48 -24.19 8.97
C ILE A 185 -1.21 -24.23 9.84
N LEU A 186 -1.31 -24.38 11.15
CA LEU A 186 -0.14 -24.48 12.03
C LEU A 186 0.30 -25.92 12.29
N SER A 187 -0.40 -26.91 11.74
CA SER A 187 -0.03 -28.30 11.92
C SER A 187 1.27 -28.61 11.15
N PRO A 188 2.21 -29.38 11.73
CA PRO A 188 3.48 -29.73 11.08
C PRO A 188 3.32 -30.56 9.78
N ASN A 189 2.09 -31.01 9.48
CA ASN A 189 1.76 -31.72 8.23
C ASN A 189 1.59 -30.81 7.01
N ILE A 190 1.91 -29.51 7.11
CA ILE A 190 1.83 -28.55 6.00
C ILE A 190 2.73 -28.91 4.80
N PHE A 191 3.74 -29.78 4.98
CA PHE A 191 4.57 -30.29 3.91
C PHE A 191 3.87 -31.34 3.02
N SER A 192 2.62 -31.71 3.34
CA SER A 192 1.78 -32.57 2.50
C SER A 192 0.30 -32.16 2.53
N PRO A 193 -0.07 -30.97 2.01
CA PRO A 193 -1.45 -30.51 2.01
C PRO A 193 -2.23 -31.25 0.90
N THR A 194 -3.43 -31.74 1.22
CA THR A 194 -4.31 -32.35 0.21
C THR A 194 -4.73 -31.31 -0.85
N PRO A 195 -5.02 -31.73 -2.10
CA PRO A 195 -5.38 -30.81 -3.19
C PRO A 195 -6.56 -29.87 -2.87
N GLU A 196 -7.48 -30.32 -2.02
CA GLU A 196 -8.65 -29.55 -1.59
C GLU A 196 -8.29 -28.39 -0.65
N VAL A 197 -7.30 -28.59 0.22
CA VAL A 197 -6.76 -27.55 1.11
C VAL A 197 -5.99 -26.51 0.28
N LEU A 198 -5.18 -26.95 -0.68
CA LEU A 198 -4.47 -26.05 -1.59
C LEU A 198 -5.42 -25.17 -2.41
N LYS A 199 -6.52 -25.73 -2.91
CA LYS A 199 -7.53 -25.01 -3.70
C LYS A 199 -8.32 -23.99 -2.87
N LYS A 200 -8.54 -24.29 -1.57
CA LYS A 200 -9.29 -23.44 -0.64
C LYS A 200 -8.47 -22.25 -0.11
N TYR A 201 -7.14 -22.40 -0.03
CA TYR A 201 -6.27 -21.43 0.66
C TYR A 201 -5.12 -20.87 -0.18
N SER A 202 -5.09 -21.10 -1.50
CA SER A 202 -4.08 -20.55 -2.43
C SER A 202 -3.93 -19.02 -2.35
N LYS A 203 -5.02 -18.31 -2.02
CA LYS A 203 -5.04 -16.85 -1.88
C LYS A 203 -4.41 -16.34 -0.59
N ILE A 204 -4.38 -17.15 0.47
CA ILE A 204 -3.88 -16.77 1.80
C ILE A 204 -2.41 -17.13 1.97
N LYS A 205 -1.98 -18.26 1.38
CA LYS A 205 -0.58 -18.70 1.43
C LYS A 205 0.39 -17.69 0.80
N ILE A 206 0.03 -17.05 -0.31
CA ILE A 206 0.89 -16.05 -0.97
C ILE A 206 1.24 -14.89 -0.02
N PHE A 207 0.26 -14.43 0.78
CA PHE A 207 0.48 -13.30 1.69
C PHE A 207 1.27 -13.68 2.95
N LEU A 208 1.05 -14.88 3.51
CA LEU A 208 1.85 -15.37 4.63
C LEU A 208 3.28 -15.72 4.20
N PHE A 209 3.47 -16.26 3.00
CA PHE A 209 4.78 -16.54 2.43
C PHE A 209 5.56 -15.24 2.21
N LEU A 210 4.96 -14.22 1.60
CA LEU A 210 5.58 -12.90 1.45
C LEU A 210 5.94 -12.25 2.80
N TYR A 211 5.10 -12.40 3.82
CA TYR A 211 5.39 -11.88 5.17
C TYR A 211 6.57 -12.60 5.86
N VAL A 212 6.72 -13.91 5.65
CA VAL A 212 7.81 -14.70 6.21
C VAL A 212 9.12 -14.49 5.43
N GLU A 213 9.09 -14.42 4.10
CA GLU A 213 10.27 -14.12 3.27
C GLU A 213 10.84 -12.73 3.59
N LEU A 214 9.98 -11.73 3.80
CA LEU A 214 10.37 -10.36 4.16
C LEU A 214 11.01 -10.25 5.57
N GLN A 215 10.86 -11.26 6.41
CA GLN A 215 11.49 -11.33 7.74
C GLN A 215 12.77 -12.18 7.75
N SER A 216 12.95 -13.08 6.78
CA SER A 216 14.11 -13.99 6.72
C SER A 216 15.32 -13.45 5.97
N GLU A 217 15.21 -12.25 5.37
CA GLU A 217 16.32 -11.57 4.67
C GLU A 217 16.85 -10.33 5.43
N ALA A 218 16.57 -10.22 6.74
CA ALA A 218 17.16 -9.23 7.64
C ALA A 218 18.23 -9.84 8.56
#